data_AF-A0A4D9DCP7-F1
#
_entry.id   AF-A0A4D9DCP7-F1
#
_cell.length_a   1.000
_cell.length_b   1.000
_cell.length_c   1.000
_cell.angle_alpha   90.00
_cell.angle_beta   90.00
_cell.angle_gamma   90.00
#
_symmetry.space_group_name_H-M   'P 1'
#
loop_
_entity.id
_entity.type
_entity.pdbx_description
1 polymer ?
#
loop_
_entity_poly.entity_id
_entity_poly.type
_entity_poly.pdbx_seq_one_letter_code
_entity_poly.pdbx_strand_id
1 'polypeptide(L)'
;MADRKACGWRTAVGGVAVALAVVNQACAFVRPAFLHASTNVLHSVAREQVREKGVRIVRTRGLSSAQLQDGMHGTGSRFLSIQQLKGDELMPRIIPIAGVYPGITADELMAPTSTPSPSYGRWAYEFSDPDGPQVGTVAFPASTLVHACVDPVVVIATNDALGIDLAGEHDIEAIVLVDRGDRFFQTNKFYAFAAPDGSVVMRWFEQVPAGWVLLGRVHYVTLPYTEKTGTFKSGWMEVDEDD
;
A
#
# COMPACT_ATOMS: atom_id res chain seq x y z
N MET A 1 77.39 -18.16 -35.67
CA MET A 1 77.97 -17.48 -34.48
C MET A 1 76.80 -17.08 -33.59
N ALA A 2 76.48 -17.90 -32.58
CA ALA A 2 76.97 -17.78 -31.19
C ALA A 2 76.36 -16.53 -30.52
N ASP A 3 75.25 -16.66 -29.77
CA ASP A 3 75.15 -17.08 -28.35
C ASP A 3 75.32 -15.90 -27.36
N ARG A 4 74.26 -15.69 -26.58
CA ARG A 4 74.23 -15.46 -25.13
C ARG A 4 74.30 -14.06 -24.47
N LYS A 5 73.46 -14.00 -23.42
CA LYS A 5 73.51 -13.25 -22.12
C LYS A 5 72.80 -11.89 -22.07
N ALA A 6 71.65 -11.76 -21.41
CA ALA A 6 71.32 -11.93 -19.98
C ALA A 6 71.63 -10.68 -19.14
N CYS A 7 70.58 -10.06 -18.61
CA CYS A 7 70.58 -9.45 -17.29
C CYS A 7 69.21 -9.71 -16.66
N GLY A 8 69.19 -10.41 -15.53
CA GLY A 8 68.03 -10.47 -14.65
C GLY A 8 68.36 -9.73 -13.36
N TRP A 9 67.32 -9.39 -12.59
CA TRP A 9 67.16 -9.81 -11.20
C TRP A 9 65.75 -9.42 -10.68
N ARG A 10 65.02 -10.46 -10.24
CA ARG A 10 64.25 -10.59 -8.98
C ARG A 10 63.05 -9.65 -8.67
N THR A 11 61.87 -10.27 -8.80
CA THR A 11 60.80 -10.49 -7.78
C THR A 11 60.29 -9.32 -6.92
N ALA A 12 58.99 -9.04 -7.05
CA ALA A 12 58.02 -9.12 -5.95
C ALA A 12 56.58 -9.23 -6.51
N VAL A 13 55.93 -10.35 -6.22
CA VAL A 13 54.49 -10.58 -6.45
C VAL A 13 53.78 -10.19 -5.16
N GLY A 14 52.91 -9.19 -5.20
CA GLY A 14 52.08 -8.75 -4.07
C GLY A 14 50.62 -8.94 -4.41
N GLY A 15 50.10 -10.15 -4.19
CA GLY A 15 48.67 -10.44 -4.22
C GLY A 15 48.01 -9.89 -2.95
N VAL A 16 46.88 -9.20 -3.13
CA VAL A 16 46.02 -8.77 -2.02
C VAL A 16 45.16 -9.97 -1.62
N ALA A 17 45.52 -10.60 -0.50
CA ALA A 17 44.70 -11.58 0.18
C ALA A 17 43.69 -10.86 1.09
N VAL A 18 42.40 -11.02 0.81
CA VAL A 18 41.32 -10.64 1.74
C VAL A 18 41.18 -11.78 2.75
N ALA A 19 41.54 -11.48 4.00
CA ALA A 19 41.50 -12.44 5.10
C ALA A 19 40.06 -12.75 5.51
N LEU A 20 39.70 -14.03 5.40
CA LEU A 20 38.49 -14.63 5.97
C LEU A 20 38.75 -14.90 7.45
N ALA A 21 38.20 -14.08 8.35
CA ALA A 21 38.29 -14.32 9.79
C ALA A 21 37.19 -15.31 10.24
N VAL A 22 37.59 -16.57 10.42
CA VAL A 22 36.82 -17.59 11.14
C VAL A 22 37.13 -17.42 12.63
N VAL A 23 36.15 -16.99 13.43
CA VAL A 23 36.24 -17.04 14.90
C VAL A 23 35.38 -18.19 15.41
N ASN A 24 36.06 -19.19 15.96
CA ASN A 24 35.51 -20.35 16.63
C ASN A 24 35.48 -20.05 18.15
N GLN A 25 34.30 -20.04 18.77
CA GLN A 25 34.17 -20.17 20.23
C GLN A 25 32.99 -21.08 20.56
N ALA A 26 33.30 -22.19 21.22
CA ALA A 26 32.35 -23.18 21.70
C ALA A 26 31.89 -22.87 23.13
N CYS A 27 30.58 -23.04 23.33
CA CYS A 27 29.86 -23.52 24.52
C CYS A 27 30.01 -22.79 25.88
N ALA A 28 28.97 -22.00 26.20
CA ALA A 28 28.43 -21.93 27.57
C ALA A 28 26.89 -21.93 27.51
N PHE A 29 26.29 -23.00 28.03
CA PHE A 29 24.84 -23.19 28.09
C PHE A 29 24.32 -22.46 29.34
N VAL A 30 23.71 -21.29 29.14
CA VAL A 30 22.98 -20.57 30.20
C VAL A 30 21.53 -20.39 29.74
N ARG A 31 20.59 -20.95 30.51
CA ARG A 31 19.15 -20.85 30.26
C ARG A 31 18.73 -19.36 30.28
N PRO A 32 18.03 -18.84 29.25
CA PRO A 32 17.39 -17.54 29.39
C PRO A 32 16.12 -17.70 30.22
N ALA A 33 16.08 -17.01 31.35
CA ALA A 33 14.84 -16.69 32.04
C ALA A 33 13.99 -15.84 31.09
N PHE A 34 12.77 -16.31 30.80
CA PHE A 34 11.78 -15.52 30.08
C PHE A 34 11.42 -14.29 30.91
N LEU A 35 12.00 -13.15 30.58
CA LEU A 35 11.48 -11.84 30.92
C LEU A 35 10.95 -11.23 29.63
N HIS A 36 9.63 -11.29 29.45
CA HIS A 36 8.94 -10.47 28.46
C HIS A 36 9.08 -9.00 28.85
N ALA A 37 10.10 -8.33 28.29
CA ALA A 37 10.05 -6.89 28.12
C ALA A 37 9.23 -6.64 26.85
N SER A 38 7.91 -6.47 26.98
CA SER A 38 7.11 -5.94 25.87
C SER A 38 7.48 -4.47 25.71
N THR A 39 8.29 -4.19 24.69
CA THR A 39 8.65 -2.84 24.29
C THR A 39 7.40 -2.10 23.80
N ASN A 40 7.01 -1.06 24.52
CA ASN A 40 5.92 -0.11 24.23
C ASN A 40 6.17 0.78 23.00
N VAL A 41 6.72 0.24 21.91
CA VAL A 41 7.17 1.02 20.74
C VAL A 41 6.02 1.27 19.75
N LEU A 42 4.92 0.52 19.81
CA LEU A 42 3.83 0.63 18.82
C LEU A 42 2.70 1.61 19.19
N HIS A 43 2.68 2.12 20.43
CA HIS A 43 1.70 3.14 20.85
C HIS A 43 2.08 4.57 20.41
N SER A 44 3.33 4.82 20.01
CA SER A 44 3.81 6.15 19.62
C SER A 44 3.40 6.53 18.21
N VAL A 45 3.53 5.63 17.23
CA VAL A 45 3.39 5.97 15.79
C VAL A 45 2.02 6.56 15.45
N ALA A 46 0.94 5.93 15.91
CA ALA A 46 -0.42 6.43 15.66
C ALA A 46 -0.71 7.74 16.41
N ARG A 47 -0.15 7.92 17.62
CA ARG A 47 -0.29 9.16 18.39
C ARG A 47 0.53 10.30 17.80
N GLU A 48 1.69 9.99 17.22
CA GLU A 48 2.61 10.93 16.60
C GLU A 48 2.03 11.48 15.31
N GLN A 49 1.46 10.63 14.43
CA GLN A 49 0.74 11.08 13.23
C GLN A 49 -0.43 12.03 13.55
N VAL A 50 -1.23 11.72 14.58
CA VAL A 50 -2.35 12.58 15.03
C VAL A 50 -1.85 13.93 15.53
N ARG A 51 -0.67 13.96 16.16
CA ARG A 51 -0.08 15.15 16.77
C ARG A 51 0.63 16.05 15.76
N GLU A 52 1.30 15.45 14.78
CA GLU A 52 1.99 16.15 13.68
C GLU A 52 1.00 16.85 12.75
N LYS A 53 -0.15 16.22 12.44
CA LYS A 53 -1.19 16.81 11.58
C LYS A 53 -2.10 17.83 12.29
N GLY A 54 -1.66 18.40 13.42
CA GLY A 54 -2.31 19.57 14.01
C GLY A 54 -3.71 19.35 14.60
N VAL A 55 -4.10 18.11 14.94
CA VAL A 55 -5.40 17.83 15.56
C VAL A 55 -5.49 18.58 16.90
N ARG A 56 -6.32 19.62 16.94
CA ARG A 56 -6.49 20.48 18.12
C ARG A 56 -7.17 19.70 19.23
N ILE A 57 -6.40 19.23 20.21
CA ILE A 57 -6.95 18.64 21.44
C ILE A 57 -7.64 19.76 22.23
N VAL A 58 -8.95 19.87 22.09
CA VAL A 58 -9.77 20.76 22.92
C VAL A 58 -9.89 20.12 24.30
N ARG A 59 -9.13 20.62 25.27
CA ARG A 59 -9.37 20.30 26.68
C ARG A 59 -10.68 20.96 27.10
N THR A 60 -11.70 20.16 27.37
CA THR A 60 -12.90 20.62 28.07
C THR A 60 -12.49 21.27 29.39
N ARG A 61 -13.01 22.47 29.67
CA ARG A 61 -12.84 23.10 31.00
C ARG A 61 -13.30 22.10 32.05
N GLY A 62 -12.45 21.86 33.05
CA GLY A 62 -12.56 20.74 33.98
C GLY A 62 -13.93 20.68 34.64
N LEU A 63 -14.71 19.66 34.27
CA LEU A 63 -15.85 19.23 35.04
C LEU A 63 -15.34 18.78 36.42
N SER A 64 -16.09 19.10 37.48
CA SER A 64 -15.75 18.59 38.81
C SER A 64 -15.81 17.05 38.82
N SER A 65 -15.05 16.41 39.70
CA SER A 65 -15.05 14.94 39.81
C SER A 65 -16.44 14.34 40.02
N ALA A 66 -17.34 15.06 40.71
CA ALA A 66 -18.74 14.68 40.87
C ALA A 66 -19.54 14.74 39.56
N GLN A 67 -19.31 15.77 38.73
CA GLN A 67 -19.97 15.90 37.42
C GLN A 67 -19.45 14.89 36.39
N LEU A 68 -18.24 14.35 36.58
CA LEU A 68 -17.68 13.28 35.76
C LEU A 68 -18.23 11.89 36.12
N GLN A 69 -18.91 11.73 37.26
CA GLN A 69 -19.49 10.43 37.65
C GLN A 69 -20.81 10.16 36.95
N ASP A 70 -21.59 11.19 36.62
CA ASP A 70 -22.83 11.03 35.87
C ASP A 70 -22.54 10.82 34.37
N GLY A 71 -23.16 9.81 33.76
CA GLY A 71 -23.08 9.56 32.32
C GLY A 71 -21.90 8.69 31.85
N MET A 72 -21.12 8.13 32.78
CA MET A 72 -20.06 7.17 32.44
C MET A 72 -20.63 5.80 32.08
N HIS A 73 -19.91 5.05 31.25
CA HIS A 73 -20.21 3.64 30.98
C HIS A 73 -20.38 2.87 32.30
N GLY A 74 -21.49 2.14 32.44
CA GLY A 74 -21.82 1.34 33.62
C GLY A 74 -22.60 2.11 34.70
N THR A 75 -22.82 3.41 34.54
CA THR A 75 -23.63 4.19 35.49
C THR A 75 -25.12 4.06 35.17
N GLY A 76 -25.94 3.90 36.22
CA GLY A 76 -27.39 3.76 36.08
C GLY A 76 -27.82 2.64 35.12
N SER A 77 -27.09 1.51 35.10
CA SER A 77 -27.32 0.37 34.20
C SER A 77 -27.25 0.69 32.70
N ARG A 78 -26.53 1.75 32.31
CA ARG A 78 -26.30 2.14 30.91
C ARG A 78 -24.90 1.73 30.50
N PHE A 79 -24.80 0.86 29.51
CA PHE A 79 -23.53 0.34 29.02
C PHE A 79 -23.34 0.75 27.56
N LEU A 80 -22.16 1.27 27.24
CA LEU A 80 -21.71 1.43 25.85
C LEU A 80 -21.52 0.05 25.22
N SER A 81 -21.99 -0.12 24.00
CA SER A 81 -21.64 -1.26 23.15
C SER A 81 -20.16 -1.19 22.82
N ILE A 82 -19.42 -2.24 23.18
CA ILE A 82 -17.97 -2.34 22.94
C ILE A 82 -17.75 -3.49 21.97
N GLN A 83 -17.05 -3.20 20.88
CA GLN A 83 -16.51 -4.19 19.97
C GLN A 83 -15.00 -3.99 19.87
N GLN A 84 -14.25 -5.06 20.09
CA GLN A 84 -12.80 -5.07 19.95
C GLN A 84 -12.42 -5.76 18.64
N LEU A 85 -11.46 -5.19 17.91
CA LEU A 85 -10.86 -5.83 16.74
C LEU A 85 -10.06 -7.08 17.14
N LYS A 86 -10.09 -8.11 16.29
CA LYS A 86 -9.23 -9.28 16.50
C LYS A 86 -7.78 -8.93 16.16
N GLY A 87 -6.82 -9.57 16.82
CA GLY A 87 -5.39 -9.24 16.65
C GLY A 87 -4.83 -9.55 15.27
N ASP A 88 -5.48 -10.46 14.54
CA ASP A 88 -5.16 -10.90 13.18
C ASP A 88 -6.12 -10.30 12.13
N GLU A 89 -6.99 -9.38 12.54
CA GLU A 89 -7.99 -8.78 11.64
C GLU A 89 -7.34 -7.77 10.69
N LEU A 90 -7.64 -7.91 9.40
CA LEU A 90 -7.30 -6.90 8.41
C LEU A 90 -8.32 -5.76 8.48
N MET A 91 -7.83 -4.53 8.64
CA MET A 91 -8.68 -3.35 8.51
C MET A 91 -8.78 -2.88 7.06
N PRO A 92 -9.94 -2.30 6.67
CA PRO A 92 -10.06 -1.57 5.42
C PRO A 92 -8.94 -0.51 5.29
N ARG A 93 -8.44 -0.29 4.06
CA ARG A 93 -7.49 0.80 3.80
C ARG A 93 -8.21 2.02 3.26
N ILE A 94 -7.82 3.18 3.75
CA ILE A 94 -8.21 4.47 3.17
C ILE A 94 -7.14 4.82 2.14
N ILE A 95 -7.55 5.05 0.89
CA ILE A 95 -6.65 5.23 -0.24
C ILE A 95 -7.01 6.54 -0.95
N PRO A 96 -6.02 7.41 -1.26
CA PRO A 96 -6.30 8.67 -1.94
C PRO A 96 -6.71 8.44 -3.40
N ILE A 97 -7.56 9.32 -3.90
CA ILE A 97 -7.99 9.36 -5.29
C ILE A 97 -7.07 10.32 -6.04
N ALA A 98 -6.46 9.86 -7.12
CA ALA A 98 -5.61 10.68 -7.98
C ALA A 98 -6.38 11.49 -9.01
N GLY A 99 -7.47 10.95 -9.56
CA GLY A 99 -8.23 11.61 -10.61
C GLY A 99 -9.13 10.67 -11.36
N VAL A 100 -9.54 11.10 -12.55
CA VAL A 100 -10.51 10.43 -13.42
C VAL A 100 -9.86 9.99 -14.72
N TYR A 101 -10.08 8.74 -15.09
CA TYR A 101 -9.66 8.13 -16.34
C TYR A 101 -10.88 7.92 -17.27
N PRO A 102 -10.76 8.21 -18.58
CA PRO A 102 -9.58 8.68 -19.29
C PRO A 102 -9.32 10.18 -19.04
N GLY A 103 -8.08 10.61 -19.25
CA GLY A 103 -7.69 12.03 -19.19
C GLY A 103 -6.74 12.40 -18.03
N ILE A 104 -6.60 11.54 -17.03
CA ILE A 104 -5.60 11.71 -15.97
C ILE A 104 -4.16 11.69 -16.53
N THR A 105 -3.32 12.59 -16.03
CA THR A 105 -1.91 12.72 -16.37
C THR A 105 -1.02 11.91 -15.43
N ALA A 106 0.21 11.62 -15.87
CA ALA A 106 1.17 10.91 -15.03
C ALA A 106 1.47 11.68 -13.72
N ASP A 107 1.53 13.01 -13.79
CA ASP A 107 1.78 13.87 -12.62
C ASP A 107 0.62 13.80 -11.63
N GLU A 108 -0.63 13.84 -12.09
CA GLU A 108 -1.82 13.68 -11.24
C GLU A 108 -1.87 12.30 -10.58
N LEU A 109 -1.51 11.22 -11.31
CA LEU A 109 -1.44 9.88 -10.74
C LEU A 109 -0.39 9.79 -9.61
N MET A 110 0.73 10.48 -9.77
CA MET A 110 1.84 10.46 -8.83
C MET A 110 1.68 11.46 -7.67
N ALA A 111 0.81 12.47 -7.80
CA ALA A 111 0.69 13.56 -6.83
C ALA A 111 0.18 13.17 -5.44
N PRO A 112 -0.85 12.30 -5.27
CA PRO A 112 -1.36 11.99 -3.94
C PRO A 112 -0.33 11.24 -3.10
N THR A 113 -0.26 11.56 -1.82
CA THR A 113 0.56 10.79 -0.86
C THR A 113 -0.29 9.66 -0.28
N SER A 114 0.15 8.41 -0.44
CA SER A 114 -0.58 7.27 0.13
C SER A 114 -0.23 7.08 1.62
N THR A 115 -1.20 6.60 2.40
CA THR A 115 -0.96 6.19 3.78
C THR A 115 -0.47 4.75 3.85
N PRO A 116 0.45 4.41 4.78
CA PRO A 116 0.93 3.05 4.94
C PRO A 116 -0.22 2.11 5.37
N SER A 117 -0.07 0.83 5.04
CA SER A 117 -1.03 -0.20 5.45
C SER A 117 -1.09 -0.32 6.98
N PRO A 118 -2.29 -0.40 7.60
CA PRO A 118 -2.39 -0.56 9.04
C PRO A 118 -1.87 -1.93 9.49
N SER A 119 -1.28 -2.01 10.68
CA SER A 119 -0.96 -3.31 11.29
C SER A 119 -2.25 -4.09 11.61
N TYR A 120 -2.17 -5.42 11.64
CA TYR A 120 -3.31 -6.27 12.01
C TYR A 120 -3.93 -5.88 13.36
N GLY A 121 -5.26 -5.89 13.43
CA GLY A 121 -6.03 -5.47 14.60
C GLY A 121 -5.89 -4.00 14.97
N ARG A 122 -5.37 -3.16 14.07
CA ARG A 122 -5.21 -1.71 14.27
C ARG A 122 -5.99 -0.93 13.23
N TRP A 123 -6.46 0.24 13.66
CA TRP A 123 -7.19 1.19 12.83
C TRP A 123 -6.27 1.84 11.79
N ALA A 124 -6.83 2.13 10.62
CA ALA A 124 -6.28 3.11 9.70
C ALA A 124 -6.97 4.45 9.92
N TYR A 125 -6.21 5.52 9.76
CA TYR A 125 -6.71 6.89 9.78
C TYR A 125 -6.17 7.60 8.55
N GLU A 126 -6.99 8.47 7.98
CA GLU A 126 -6.51 9.45 7.03
C GLU A 126 -6.96 10.84 7.46
N PHE A 127 -6.06 11.78 7.28
CA PHE A 127 -6.27 13.17 7.65
C PHE A 127 -6.03 13.99 6.40
N SER A 128 -7.09 14.66 5.94
CA SER A 128 -7.02 15.54 4.79
C SER A 128 -5.96 16.62 5.00
N ASP A 129 -5.08 16.75 4.02
CA ASP A 129 -4.14 17.86 3.94
C ASP A 129 -4.80 19.00 3.14
N PRO A 130 -5.14 20.14 3.76
CA PRO A 130 -5.82 21.24 3.07
C PRO A 130 -4.96 21.87 1.96
N ASP A 131 -3.64 21.76 2.04
CA ASP A 131 -2.70 22.29 1.07
C ASP A 131 -2.20 21.21 0.09
N GLY A 132 -2.64 19.95 0.28
CA GLY A 132 -2.24 18.81 -0.52
C GLY A 132 -3.04 18.67 -1.84
N PRO A 133 -2.48 17.99 -2.85
CA PRO A 133 -3.15 17.76 -4.15
C PRO A 133 -4.29 16.71 -4.07
N GLN A 134 -4.82 16.46 -2.88
CA GLN A 134 -5.79 15.39 -2.64
C GLN A 134 -7.16 15.78 -3.17
N VAL A 135 -7.67 15.02 -4.15
CA VAL A 135 -9.04 15.17 -4.66
C VAL A 135 -10.06 14.60 -3.66
N GLY A 136 -9.68 13.50 -3.01
CA GLY A 136 -10.52 12.78 -2.05
C GLY A 136 -9.87 11.45 -1.65
N THR A 137 -10.57 10.66 -0.84
CA THR A 137 -10.12 9.34 -0.38
C THR A 137 -11.29 8.38 -0.37
N VAL A 138 -11.01 7.09 -0.63
CA VAL A 138 -12.01 6.02 -0.58
C VAL A 138 -11.55 4.91 0.35
N ALA A 139 -12.49 4.27 1.05
CA ALA A 139 -12.23 3.09 1.85
C ALA A 139 -12.32 1.84 0.97
N PHE A 140 -11.21 1.12 0.80
CA PHE A 140 -11.18 -0.18 0.15
C PHE A 140 -11.42 -1.31 1.14
N PRO A 141 -12.20 -2.35 0.75
CA PRO A 141 -12.42 -3.52 1.59
C PRO A 141 -11.11 -4.17 2.05
N ALA A 142 -11.15 -4.72 3.26
CA ALA A 142 -10.02 -5.44 3.82
C ALA A 142 -9.73 -6.71 2.99
N SER A 143 -8.53 -6.77 2.41
CA SER A 143 -8.02 -7.98 1.75
C SER A 143 -6.51 -8.04 1.89
N THR A 144 -5.94 -9.24 1.78
CA THR A 144 -4.49 -9.43 1.79
C THR A 144 -3.80 -8.70 0.64
N LEU A 145 -4.46 -8.63 -0.53
CA LEU A 145 -3.97 -7.92 -1.70
C LEU A 145 -3.90 -6.40 -1.46
N VAL A 146 -4.98 -5.78 -0.98
CA VAL A 146 -5.01 -4.33 -0.67
C VAL A 146 -4.04 -3.98 0.47
N HIS A 147 -3.92 -4.86 1.46
CA HIS A 147 -2.99 -4.70 2.58
C HIS A 147 -1.53 -4.74 2.13
N ALA A 148 -1.21 -5.57 1.14
CA ALA A 148 0.14 -5.73 0.60
C ALA A 148 0.59 -4.61 -0.34
N CYS A 149 -0.32 -3.79 -0.87
CA CYS A 149 0.06 -2.68 -1.75
C CYS A 149 1.01 -1.70 -1.05
N VAL A 150 2.12 -1.36 -1.69
CA VAL A 150 3.17 -0.53 -1.08
C VAL A 150 2.77 0.94 -1.13
N ASP A 151 2.37 1.41 -2.32
CA ASP A 151 2.01 2.81 -2.57
C ASP A 151 0.72 2.89 -3.40
N PRO A 152 -0.44 2.53 -2.81
CA PRO A 152 -1.69 2.48 -3.54
C PRO A 152 -2.27 3.87 -3.78
N VAL A 153 -2.87 4.02 -4.95
CA VAL A 153 -3.68 5.15 -5.35
C VAL A 153 -4.91 4.66 -6.10
N VAL A 154 -5.98 5.43 -6.04
CA VAL A 154 -7.24 5.12 -6.71
C VAL A 154 -7.44 6.04 -7.90
N VAL A 155 -7.94 5.47 -8.99
CA VAL A 155 -8.41 6.22 -10.15
C VAL A 155 -9.87 5.87 -10.41
N ILE A 156 -10.69 6.88 -10.61
CA ILE A 156 -12.09 6.71 -11.00
C ILE A 156 -12.11 6.52 -12.52
N ALA A 157 -12.82 5.52 -13.02
CA ALA A 157 -12.93 5.22 -14.44
C ALA A 157 -14.38 4.85 -14.78
N THR A 158 -14.64 4.56 -16.06
CA THR A 158 -15.86 3.86 -16.49
C THR A 158 -15.52 2.48 -17.04
N ASN A 159 -16.50 1.57 -17.02
CA ASN A 159 -16.36 0.25 -17.61
C ASN A 159 -15.96 0.33 -19.10
N ASP A 160 -16.56 1.25 -19.87
CA ASP A 160 -16.24 1.45 -21.28
C ASP A 160 -14.79 1.89 -21.48
N ALA A 161 -14.30 2.82 -20.66
CA ALA A 161 -12.92 3.30 -20.76
C ALA A 161 -11.89 2.20 -20.45
N LEU A 162 -12.26 1.26 -19.58
CA LEU A 162 -11.45 0.09 -19.23
C LEU A 162 -11.63 -1.08 -20.21
N GLY A 163 -12.62 -1.02 -21.10
CA GLY A 163 -12.98 -2.13 -21.98
C GLY A 163 -13.62 -3.31 -21.25
N ILE A 164 -14.33 -3.05 -20.16
CA ILE A 164 -15.08 -4.05 -19.39
C ILE A 164 -16.50 -4.09 -19.95
N ASP A 165 -16.86 -5.19 -20.62
CA ASP A 165 -18.23 -5.42 -21.07
C ASP A 165 -19.12 -5.87 -19.91
N LEU A 166 -20.19 -5.12 -19.67
CA LEU A 166 -21.18 -5.37 -18.63
C LEU A 166 -22.54 -5.65 -19.26
N ALA A 167 -22.59 -6.57 -20.21
CA ALA A 167 -23.81 -7.00 -20.91
C ALA A 167 -24.57 -5.81 -21.55
N GLY A 168 -23.83 -4.90 -22.18
CA GLY A 168 -24.39 -3.69 -22.81
C GLY A 168 -24.72 -2.54 -21.85
N GLU A 169 -24.31 -2.61 -20.58
CA GLU A 169 -24.24 -1.44 -19.73
C GLU A 169 -23.03 -0.57 -20.09
N HIS A 170 -23.26 0.74 -20.15
CA HIS A 170 -22.28 1.76 -20.50
C HIS A 170 -22.19 2.80 -19.40
N ASP A 171 -21.07 3.51 -19.33
CA ASP A 171 -20.78 4.58 -18.38
C ASP A 171 -20.96 4.18 -16.89
N ILE A 172 -20.74 2.90 -16.56
CA ILE A 172 -20.75 2.44 -15.17
C ILE A 172 -19.43 2.85 -14.51
N GLU A 173 -19.54 3.62 -13.43
CA GLU A 173 -18.38 4.04 -12.64
C GLU A 173 -17.60 2.83 -12.13
N ALA A 174 -16.28 2.89 -12.22
CA ALA A 174 -15.37 1.87 -11.73
C ALA A 174 -14.30 2.55 -10.87
N ILE A 175 -13.92 1.88 -9.78
CA ILE A 175 -12.81 2.33 -8.94
C ILE A 175 -11.62 1.40 -9.18
N VAL A 176 -10.53 1.96 -9.69
CA VAL A 176 -9.32 1.24 -10.07
C VAL A 176 -8.24 1.45 -9.02
N LEU A 177 -7.78 0.36 -8.41
CA LEU A 177 -6.65 0.35 -7.49
C LEU A 177 -5.34 0.16 -8.25
N VAL A 178 -4.48 1.17 -8.20
CA VAL A 178 -3.13 1.15 -8.78
C VAL A 178 -2.10 1.17 -7.66
N ASP A 179 -1.19 0.20 -7.61
CA ASP A 179 -0.02 0.26 -6.74
C ASP A 179 1.16 0.85 -7.51
N ARG A 180 1.54 2.09 -7.17
CA ARG A 180 2.67 2.80 -7.77
C ARG A 180 4.01 2.22 -7.34
N GLY A 181 4.03 1.45 -6.25
CA GLY A 181 5.21 0.74 -5.76
C GLY A 181 5.51 -0.55 -6.53
N ASP A 182 4.51 -1.18 -7.16
CA ASP A 182 4.71 -2.35 -8.03
C ASP A 182 4.99 -1.89 -9.47
N ARG A 183 6.29 -1.71 -9.77
CA ARG A 183 6.79 -1.35 -11.10
C ARG A 183 7.56 -2.48 -11.76
N PHE A 184 7.26 -3.73 -11.38
CA PHE A 184 7.85 -4.89 -12.02
C PHE A 184 6.93 -5.39 -13.14
N PHE A 185 7.34 -5.16 -14.39
CA PHE A 185 6.54 -5.51 -15.56
C PHE A 185 6.44 -7.03 -15.77
N GLN A 186 5.21 -7.50 -16.00
CA GLN A 186 4.85 -8.88 -16.32
C GLN A 186 3.83 -8.84 -17.47
N THR A 187 3.99 -9.68 -18.48
CA THR A 187 3.18 -9.59 -19.71
C THR A 187 1.70 -9.89 -19.49
N ASN A 188 1.35 -10.65 -18.45
CA ASN A 188 -0.01 -11.10 -18.15
C ASN A 188 -0.73 -10.25 -17.09
N LYS A 189 -0.29 -8.99 -16.87
CA LYS A 189 -0.86 -8.08 -15.87
C LYS A 189 -1.20 -6.73 -16.47
N PHE A 190 -2.18 -6.05 -15.87
CA PHE A 190 -2.54 -4.68 -16.21
C PHE A 190 -1.69 -3.69 -15.42
N TYR A 191 -1.33 -2.60 -16.09
CA TYR A 191 -0.54 -1.53 -15.51
C TYR A 191 -1.05 -0.16 -15.98
N ALA A 192 -0.76 0.86 -15.18
CA ALA A 192 -0.83 2.25 -15.60
C ALA A 192 0.51 2.64 -16.24
N PHE A 193 0.45 3.19 -17.45
CA PHE A 193 1.60 3.71 -18.18
C PHE A 193 1.42 5.19 -18.47
N ALA A 194 2.51 5.96 -18.44
CA ALA A 194 2.56 7.26 -19.07
C ALA A 194 2.90 7.09 -20.56
N ALA A 195 2.04 7.59 -21.43
CA ALA A 195 2.35 7.76 -22.84
C ALA A 195 3.29 8.97 -23.06
N PRO A 196 3.94 9.10 -24.23
CA PRO A 196 4.87 10.19 -24.50
C PRO A 196 4.27 11.60 -24.42
N ASP A 197 2.95 11.72 -24.53
CA ASP A 197 2.21 12.98 -24.37
C ASP A 197 1.85 13.30 -22.91
N GLY A 198 2.26 12.45 -21.96
CA GLY A 198 2.01 12.60 -20.52
C GLY A 198 0.66 12.03 -20.05
N SER A 199 -0.18 11.53 -20.96
CA SER A 199 -1.45 10.90 -20.62
C SER A 199 -1.24 9.52 -19.97
N VAL A 200 -2.10 9.16 -19.03
CA VAL A 200 -2.11 7.82 -18.45
C VAL A 200 -2.98 6.89 -19.28
N VAL A 201 -2.43 5.72 -19.59
CA VAL A 201 -3.14 4.63 -20.25
C VAL A 201 -3.06 3.38 -19.37
N MET A 202 -4.21 2.77 -19.08
CA MET A 202 -4.30 1.57 -18.25
C MET A 202 -4.57 0.33 -19.12
N ARG A 203 -3.53 -0.45 -19.40
CA ARG A 203 -3.60 -1.63 -20.29
C ARG A 203 -2.58 -2.69 -19.90
N TRP A 204 -2.64 -3.83 -20.56
CA TRP A 204 -1.57 -4.82 -20.60
C TRP A 204 -0.85 -4.74 -21.95
N PHE A 205 0.39 -5.22 -22.00
CA PHE A 205 1.17 -5.35 -23.23
C PHE A 205 2.04 -6.60 -23.18
N GLU A 206 2.37 -7.19 -24.32
CA GLU A 206 3.43 -8.21 -24.42
C GLU A 206 4.82 -7.59 -24.23
N GLN A 207 4.99 -6.36 -24.71
CA GLN A 207 6.21 -5.56 -24.56
C GLN A 207 5.81 -4.11 -24.37
N VAL A 208 6.42 -3.42 -23.41
CA VAL A 208 6.14 -2.00 -23.16
C VAL A 208 6.50 -1.18 -24.41
N PRO A 209 5.56 -0.40 -24.97
CA PRO A 209 5.84 0.43 -26.15
C PRO A 209 6.99 1.41 -25.91
N ALA A 210 7.74 1.73 -26.98
CA ALA A 210 8.87 2.64 -26.87
C ALA A 210 8.44 4.04 -26.41
N GLY A 211 9.17 4.60 -25.44
CA GLY A 211 8.88 5.93 -24.86
C GLY A 211 7.77 5.93 -23.79
N TRP A 212 7.15 4.78 -23.49
CA TRP A 212 6.16 4.68 -22.44
C TRP A 212 6.84 4.36 -21.10
N VAL A 213 6.33 4.93 -20.02
CA VAL A 213 6.87 4.74 -18.67
C VAL A 213 5.88 3.99 -17.81
N LEU A 214 6.32 2.92 -17.17
CA LEU A 214 5.52 2.17 -16.21
C LEU A 214 5.35 2.97 -14.91
N LEU A 215 4.10 3.29 -14.55
CA LEU A 215 3.78 4.10 -13.37
C LEU A 215 3.39 3.26 -12.15
N GLY A 216 2.77 2.11 -12.38
CA GLY A 216 2.32 1.20 -11.33
C GLY A 216 1.44 0.09 -11.86
N ARG A 217 1.17 -0.91 -11.03
CA ARG A 217 0.34 -2.06 -11.40
C ARG A 217 -1.12 -1.83 -11.02
N VAL A 218 -2.02 -2.18 -11.93
CA VAL A 218 -3.46 -2.26 -11.64
C VAL A 218 -3.72 -3.60 -10.94
N HIS A 219 -4.09 -3.56 -9.67
CA HIS A 219 -4.31 -4.78 -8.87
C HIS A 219 -5.77 -5.21 -8.85
N TYR A 220 -6.69 -4.26 -8.81
CA TYR A 220 -8.09 -4.53 -8.51
C TYR A 220 -8.98 -3.43 -9.09
N VAL A 221 -10.14 -3.81 -9.62
CA VAL A 221 -11.19 -2.89 -10.08
C VAL A 221 -12.47 -3.27 -9.36
N THR A 222 -13.16 -2.29 -8.75
CA THR A 222 -14.48 -2.51 -8.15
C THR A 222 -15.53 -1.73 -8.92
N LEU A 223 -16.64 -2.39 -9.19
CA LEU A 223 -17.83 -1.80 -9.78
C LEU A 223 -18.91 -1.63 -8.69
N PRO A 224 -19.77 -0.61 -8.78
CA PRO A 224 -20.94 -0.49 -7.93
C PRO A 224 -21.91 -1.64 -8.23
N TYR A 225 -22.76 -1.94 -7.26
CA TYR A 225 -23.90 -2.82 -7.50
C TYR A 225 -24.87 -2.13 -8.47
N THR A 226 -25.26 -2.82 -9.55
CA THR A 226 -26.40 -2.43 -10.38
C THR A 226 -27.42 -3.59 -10.40
N GLU A 227 -28.72 -3.28 -10.41
CA GLU A 227 -29.76 -4.31 -10.39
C GLU A 227 -29.68 -5.25 -11.60
N LYS A 228 -29.17 -4.73 -12.72
CA LYS A 228 -29.00 -5.42 -13.99
C LYS A 228 -27.76 -6.33 -14.03
N THR A 229 -26.65 -5.92 -13.41
CA THR A 229 -25.49 -6.79 -13.18
C THR A 229 -25.78 -7.86 -12.11
N GLY A 230 -26.79 -7.65 -11.26
CA GLY A 230 -27.19 -8.61 -10.22
C GLY A 230 -26.15 -8.76 -9.11
N THR A 231 -26.31 -9.76 -8.23
CA THR A 231 -25.26 -10.11 -7.24
C THR A 231 -24.11 -10.83 -7.93
N PHE A 232 -23.12 -10.08 -8.39
CA PHE A 232 -21.89 -10.65 -8.95
C PHE A 232 -21.19 -11.56 -7.94
N LYS A 233 -20.90 -12.81 -8.34
CA LYS A 233 -19.88 -13.63 -7.68
C LYS A 233 -18.53 -13.15 -8.19
N SER A 234 -17.60 -12.83 -7.29
CA SER A 234 -16.23 -12.49 -7.67
C SER A 234 -15.57 -13.65 -8.44
N GLY A 235 -15.33 -13.48 -9.74
CA GLY A 235 -14.75 -14.51 -10.62
C GLY A 235 -14.64 -13.99 -12.05
N TRP A 236 -13.65 -14.48 -12.79
CA TRP A 236 -13.34 -14.11 -14.17
C TRP A 236 -14.60 -13.99 -15.02
N MET A 237 -14.93 -12.78 -15.42
CA MET A 237 -16.17 -12.42 -16.11
C MET A 237 -16.04 -12.62 -17.62
N GLU A 238 -15.40 -13.71 -18.03
CA GLU A 238 -15.40 -14.15 -19.42
C GLU A 238 -16.00 -15.56 -19.44
N VAL A 239 -17.25 -15.62 -19.91
CA VAL A 239 -17.97 -16.81 -20.39
C VAL A 239 -18.50 -17.76 -19.31
N ASP A 240 -19.66 -17.43 -18.75
CA ASP A 240 -20.67 -18.47 -18.49
C ASP A 240 -21.61 -18.46 -19.70
N GLU A 241 -21.27 -19.24 -20.74
CA GLU A 241 -22.20 -19.60 -21.82
C GLU A 241 -23.32 -20.43 -21.19
N ASP A 242 -24.57 -19.99 -21.39
CA ASP A 242 -25.78 -20.63 -20.88
C ASP A 242 -25.89 -22.11 -21.34
N ASP A 243 -25.95 -23.04 -20.37
CA ASP A 243 -26.53 -24.39 -20.52
C ASP A 243 -27.98 -24.41 -19.99
#